data_AF-A0A7I7Q7J6-F1
#
_entry.id   AF-A0A7I7Q7J6-F1
#
_cell.length_a   1.000
_cell.length_b   1.000
_cell.length_c   1.000
_cell.angle_alpha   90.00
_cell.angle_beta   90.00
_cell.angle_gamma   90.00
#
_symmetry.space_group_name_H-M   'P 1'
#
loop_
_entity.id
_entity.type
_entity.pdbx_description
1 polymer ?
#
loop_
_entity_poly.entity_id
_entity_poly.type
_entity_poly.pdbx_seq_one_letter_code
_entity_poly.pdbx_strand_id
1 'polypeptide(L)'
;MWADDILLAESDDCLIVNETDHVDRLYFPEQSVRWELFTPSERTTICPFKGVASYWNLTAAEPATDDMVWTYRSPLPEVAALAGHASFYSNTLRVVVVETWPDGTSVPTSFPLWGDAAELVRLIDVEPAAERQFVGPAHGPTHRDVVEGGQFAAEAIVAVSKTLTGQRVTSASLSFLRSAPFTAPVDIEVDVLRRGRTLSTAEVRISQTGTLRSAGLLLADSGAADVMRDVEKMPDVVGPDQALPFAGFGMTGREIRVVDGAYDPNPDRVAAPRIDAWVRFRDAPQQSYLHAALLAQSTTHWTIAAGMLPHHGFGEARAHRDLSTGIIKLDIAFHDEVDVTDWLLYSNRAFWSGRGLVQGEGRVFDRGGRLAASYVVQAMVRNFDRDPASMGHDSRTAM
;
A
#
# COMPACT_ATOMS: atom_id res chain seq x y z
N MET A 1 -16.84 -12.26 -4.22
CA MET A 1 -17.69 -11.22 -3.58
C MET A 1 -18.29 -11.81 -2.33
N TRP A 2 -18.13 -11.15 -1.18
CA TRP A 2 -18.52 -11.66 0.13
C TRP A 2 -19.37 -10.65 0.90
N ALA A 3 -20.43 -11.13 1.55
CA ALA A 3 -21.10 -10.46 2.66
C ALA A 3 -20.71 -11.19 3.94
N ASP A 4 -19.86 -10.60 4.77
CA ASP A 4 -19.20 -11.28 5.89
C ASP A 4 -18.54 -12.60 5.42
N ASP A 5 -19.08 -13.73 5.86
CA ASP A 5 -18.63 -15.09 5.53
C ASP A 5 -19.48 -15.77 4.43
N ILE A 6 -20.47 -15.06 3.86
CA ILE A 6 -21.36 -15.58 2.81
C ILE A 6 -20.78 -15.22 1.43
N LEU A 7 -20.44 -16.23 0.64
CA LEU A 7 -20.03 -16.05 -0.75
C LEU A 7 -21.25 -15.70 -1.62
N LEU A 8 -21.25 -14.52 -2.21
CA LEU A 8 -22.35 -14.01 -3.04
C LEU A 8 -22.15 -14.27 -4.53
N ALA A 9 -20.90 -14.15 -5.00
CA ALA A 9 -20.53 -14.35 -6.40
C ALA A 9 -19.02 -14.63 -6.51
N GLU A 10 -18.65 -15.49 -7.46
CA GLU A 10 -17.26 -15.86 -7.77
C GLU A 10 -17.13 -16.05 -9.27
N SER A 11 -16.16 -15.39 -9.90
CA SER A 11 -15.93 -15.47 -11.34
C SER A 11 -14.50 -15.07 -11.68
N ASP A 12 -13.95 -15.69 -12.73
CA ASP A 12 -12.74 -15.29 -13.46
C ASP A 12 -13.07 -14.34 -14.63
N ASP A 13 -14.29 -14.42 -15.18
CA ASP A 13 -14.78 -13.60 -16.29
C ASP A 13 -15.42 -12.25 -15.90
N CYS A 14 -14.95 -11.59 -14.84
CA CYS A 14 -15.46 -10.28 -14.44
C CYS A 14 -15.02 -9.15 -15.39
N LEU A 15 -15.90 -8.19 -15.63
CA LEU A 15 -15.55 -6.92 -16.26
C LEU A 15 -15.16 -5.89 -15.20
N ILE A 16 -14.06 -5.16 -15.43
CA ILE A 16 -13.73 -3.96 -14.67
C ILE A 16 -14.24 -2.75 -15.47
N VAL A 17 -15.05 -1.92 -14.82
CA VAL A 17 -15.60 -0.70 -15.40
C VAL A 17 -14.98 0.49 -14.69
N ASN A 18 -14.22 1.26 -15.47
CA ASN A 18 -13.58 2.49 -15.04
C ASN A 18 -14.48 3.65 -15.48
N GLU A 19 -14.86 4.52 -14.53
CA GLU A 19 -15.72 5.65 -14.80
C GLU A 19 -15.14 6.91 -14.16
N THR A 20 -15.19 8.03 -14.88
CA THR A 20 -14.71 9.32 -14.38
C THR A 20 -15.39 9.66 -13.06
N ASP A 21 -14.58 10.11 -12.08
CA ASP A 21 -15.02 10.48 -10.73
C ASP A 21 -15.65 9.35 -9.89
N HIS A 22 -15.51 8.10 -10.31
CA HIS A 22 -15.99 6.93 -9.59
C HIS A 22 -14.88 5.92 -9.32
N VAL A 23 -15.01 5.20 -8.20
CA VAL A 23 -14.18 4.03 -7.91
C VAL A 23 -14.54 2.94 -8.92
N ASP A 24 -13.52 2.25 -9.44
CA ASP A 24 -13.68 1.10 -10.32
C ASP A 24 -14.75 0.14 -9.79
N ARG A 25 -15.52 -0.44 -10.71
CA ARG A 25 -16.58 -1.40 -10.40
C ARG A 25 -16.32 -2.71 -11.09
N LEU A 26 -16.51 -3.80 -10.36
CA LEU A 26 -16.53 -5.14 -10.91
C LEU A 26 -17.97 -5.52 -11.29
N TYR A 27 -18.12 -6.02 -12.51
CA TYR A 27 -19.35 -6.58 -13.06
C TYR A 27 -19.14 -8.07 -13.26
N PHE A 28 -19.85 -8.87 -12.47
CA PHE A 28 -19.83 -10.33 -12.52
C PHE A 28 -20.84 -10.80 -13.57
N PRO A 29 -20.51 -11.80 -14.40
CA PRO A 29 -21.52 -12.48 -15.21
C PRO A 29 -22.70 -12.92 -14.34
N GLU A 30 -23.95 -12.71 -14.78
CA GLU A 30 -25.12 -13.04 -13.94
C GLU A 30 -25.13 -14.52 -13.53
N GLN A 31 -24.62 -15.42 -14.37
CA GLN A 31 -24.49 -16.85 -14.08
C GLN A 31 -23.54 -17.18 -12.92
N SER A 32 -22.63 -16.27 -12.58
CA SER A 32 -21.66 -16.39 -11.50
C SER A 32 -22.18 -15.85 -10.16
N VAL A 33 -23.40 -15.31 -10.14
CA VAL A 33 -24.07 -14.77 -8.94
C VAL A 33 -25.02 -15.79 -8.36
N ARG A 34 -24.98 -15.96 -7.03
CA ARG A 34 -25.90 -16.83 -6.27
C ARG A 34 -27.24 -16.15 -6.04
N TRP A 35 -28.06 -16.08 -7.09
CA TRP A 35 -29.35 -15.36 -7.08
C TRP A 35 -30.33 -15.85 -6.01
N GLU A 36 -30.20 -17.08 -5.52
CA GLU A 36 -31.00 -17.62 -4.42
C GLU A 36 -30.82 -16.85 -3.10
N LEU A 37 -29.77 -16.03 -2.97
CA LEU A 37 -29.50 -15.17 -1.81
C LEU A 37 -30.17 -13.78 -1.93
N PHE A 38 -30.80 -13.50 -3.07
CA PHE A 38 -31.32 -12.19 -3.42
C PHE A 38 -32.80 -12.23 -3.80
N THR A 39 -33.48 -11.10 -3.63
CA THR A 39 -34.84 -10.89 -4.13
C THR A 39 -34.91 -9.62 -5.00
N PRO A 40 -35.73 -9.59 -6.06
CA PRO A 40 -35.89 -8.38 -6.87
C PRO A 40 -36.36 -7.20 -6.00
N SER A 41 -35.78 -6.02 -6.23
CA SER A 41 -36.27 -4.76 -5.68
C SER A 41 -37.21 -4.08 -6.68
N GLU A 42 -38.18 -3.31 -6.18
CA GLU A 42 -39.00 -2.44 -7.03
C GLU A 42 -38.21 -1.22 -7.53
N ARG A 43 -37.03 -0.96 -6.96
CA ARG A 43 -36.20 0.17 -7.33
C ARG A 43 -35.61 0.00 -8.73
N THR A 44 -35.70 1.09 -9.49
CA THR A 44 -34.93 1.28 -10.71
C THR A 44 -34.34 2.68 -10.71
N THR A 45 -33.20 2.86 -11.36
CA THR A 45 -32.60 4.19 -11.57
C THR A 45 -32.19 4.34 -13.03
N ILE A 46 -32.09 5.59 -13.50
CA ILE A 46 -31.66 5.88 -14.87
C ILE A 46 -30.29 6.54 -14.79
N CYS A 47 -29.29 5.91 -15.42
CA CYS A 47 -27.98 6.49 -15.65
C CYS A 47 -27.93 7.03 -17.08
N PRO A 48 -27.57 8.31 -17.30
CA PRO A 48 -27.51 8.89 -18.65
C PRO A 48 -26.48 8.21 -19.56
N PHE A 49 -25.48 7.52 -19.00
CA PHE A 49 -24.40 6.86 -19.74
C PHE A 49 -24.58 5.35 -19.88
N LYS A 50 -25.41 4.72 -19.03
CA LYS A 50 -25.53 3.25 -18.96
C LYS A 50 -26.94 2.73 -19.21
N GLY A 51 -27.96 3.57 -19.10
CA GLY A 51 -29.36 3.17 -19.25
C GLY A 51 -30.04 2.90 -17.90
N VAL A 52 -31.05 2.02 -17.91
CA VAL A 52 -31.88 1.73 -16.72
C VAL A 52 -31.25 0.61 -15.88
N ALA A 53 -30.94 0.90 -14.63
CA ALA A 53 -30.49 -0.09 -13.66
C ALA A 53 -31.69 -0.70 -12.92
N SER A 54 -31.68 -2.03 -12.75
CA SER A 54 -32.60 -2.78 -11.90
C SER A 54 -31.86 -3.29 -10.65
N TYR A 55 -32.51 -3.28 -9.49
CA TYR A 55 -31.86 -3.59 -8.21
C TYR A 55 -32.37 -4.88 -7.57
N TRP A 56 -31.55 -5.46 -6.69
CA TRP A 56 -31.87 -6.65 -5.90
C TRP A 56 -31.43 -6.48 -4.45
N ASN A 57 -32.26 -6.96 -3.52
CA ASN A 57 -32.00 -6.94 -2.08
C ASN A 57 -31.21 -8.19 -1.67
N LEU A 58 -30.22 -8.03 -0.79
CA LEU A 58 -29.51 -9.14 -0.16
C LEU A 58 -30.33 -9.62 1.05
N THR A 59 -30.92 -10.81 0.95
CA THR A 59 -31.80 -11.37 1.98
C THR A 59 -31.15 -12.46 2.82
N ALA A 60 -29.99 -12.96 2.39
CA ALA A 60 -29.23 -13.99 3.10
C ALA A 60 -28.40 -13.46 4.28
N ALA A 61 -28.21 -12.14 4.38
CA ALA A 61 -27.53 -11.51 5.50
C ALA A 61 -28.55 -11.01 6.54
N GLU A 62 -28.18 -11.01 7.82
CA GLU A 62 -28.98 -10.42 8.90
C GLU A 62 -28.29 -9.16 9.46
N PRO A 63 -28.92 -7.97 9.38
CA PRO A 63 -30.22 -7.70 8.76
C PRO A 63 -30.16 -7.75 7.22
N ALA A 64 -31.29 -8.04 6.58
CA ALA A 64 -31.41 -7.93 5.13
C ALA A 64 -31.04 -6.52 4.68
N THR A 65 -30.34 -6.42 3.55
CA THR A 65 -29.86 -5.13 3.03
C THR A 65 -30.44 -4.86 1.65
N ASP A 66 -31.15 -3.74 1.54
CA ASP A 66 -31.84 -3.36 0.31
C ASP A 66 -30.86 -2.90 -0.78
N ASP A 67 -31.27 -3.12 -2.03
CA ASP A 67 -30.63 -2.59 -3.25
C ASP A 67 -29.12 -2.87 -3.37
N MET A 68 -28.65 -4.01 -2.86
CA MET A 68 -27.22 -4.33 -2.77
C MET A 68 -26.56 -4.67 -4.12
N VAL A 69 -27.36 -5.13 -5.08
CA VAL A 69 -26.90 -5.52 -6.42
C VAL A 69 -27.68 -4.73 -7.46
N TRP A 70 -27.01 -4.30 -8.54
CA TRP A 70 -27.68 -3.73 -9.70
C TRP A 70 -27.24 -4.39 -11.00
N THR A 71 -28.15 -4.43 -11.98
CA THR A 71 -27.87 -4.91 -13.34
C THR A 71 -28.41 -3.93 -14.38
N TYR A 72 -27.75 -3.84 -15.53
CA TYR A 72 -28.25 -3.14 -16.70
C TYR A 72 -28.75 -4.17 -17.71
N ARG A 73 -30.07 -4.47 -17.71
CA ARG A 73 -30.67 -5.49 -18.58
C ARG A 73 -30.68 -5.07 -20.06
N SER A 74 -30.77 -3.78 -20.31
CA SER A 74 -30.75 -3.19 -21.65
C SER A 74 -29.86 -1.94 -21.62
N PRO A 75 -28.52 -2.14 -21.52
CA PRO A 75 -27.57 -1.04 -21.45
C PRO A 75 -27.56 -0.24 -22.76
N LEU A 76 -27.07 0.99 -22.70
CA LEU A 76 -26.82 1.79 -23.90
C LEU A 76 -25.72 1.14 -24.78
N PRO A 77 -25.73 1.36 -26.12
CA PRO A 77 -24.79 0.72 -27.04
C PRO A 77 -23.32 0.88 -26.67
N GLU A 78 -22.94 2.03 -26.11
CA GLU A 78 -21.58 2.36 -25.69
C GLU A 78 -21.07 1.45 -24.56
N VAL A 79 -21.98 0.88 -23.77
CA VAL A 79 -21.67 -0.04 -22.66
C VAL A 79 -22.44 -1.36 -22.81
N ALA A 80 -22.67 -1.79 -24.05
CA ALA A 80 -23.42 -3.03 -24.36
C ALA A 80 -22.82 -4.28 -23.69
N ALA A 81 -21.52 -4.28 -23.40
CA ALA A 81 -20.84 -5.35 -22.68
C ALA A 81 -21.36 -5.59 -21.26
N LEU A 82 -22.03 -4.61 -20.63
CA LEU A 82 -22.64 -4.77 -19.31
C LEU A 82 -23.91 -5.63 -19.32
N ALA A 83 -24.46 -5.93 -20.50
CA ALA A 83 -25.60 -6.82 -20.60
C ALA A 83 -25.23 -8.21 -20.05
N GLY A 84 -26.13 -8.81 -19.27
CA GLY A 84 -25.87 -10.11 -18.65
C GLY A 84 -24.83 -10.07 -17.52
N HIS A 85 -24.55 -8.90 -16.95
CA HIS A 85 -23.68 -8.74 -15.79
C HIS A 85 -24.35 -7.98 -14.64
N ALA A 86 -23.90 -8.27 -13.42
CA ALA A 86 -24.35 -7.67 -12.18
C ALA A 86 -23.18 -7.04 -11.42
N SER A 87 -23.42 -5.90 -10.78
CA SER A 87 -22.43 -5.24 -9.92
C SER A 87 -23.00 -5.00 -8.53
N PHE A 88 -22.09 -4.79 -7.57
CA PHE A 88 -22.36 -4.82 -6.14
C PHE A 88 -21.86 -3.55 -5.47
N TYR A 89 -22.55 -3.12 -4.41
CA TYR A 89 -22.08 -2.01 -3.58
C TYR A 89 -20.89 -2.44 -2.70
N SER A 90 -19.69 -2.31 -3.26
CA SER A 90 -18.39 -2.66 -2.63
C SER A 90 -17.97 -1.79 -1.45
N ASN A 91 -18.74 -0.75 -1.09
CA ASN A 91 -18.56 0.00 0.15
C ASN A 91 -19.15 -0.74 1.37
N THR A 92 -20.06 -1.69 1.13
CA THR A 92 -20.67 -2.53 2.17
C THR A 92 -20.21 -3.98 2.07
N LEU A 93 -19.91 -4.44 0.84
CA LEU A 93 -19.48 -5.81 0.58
C LEU A 93 -17.96 -5.91 0.36
N ARG A 94 -17.38 -7.02 0.82
CA ARG A 94 -15.96 -7.31 0.64
C ARG A 94 -15.72 -7.95 -0.72
N VAL A 95 -14.82 -7.36 -1.50
CA VAL A 95 -14.41 -7.90 -2.80
C VAL A 95 -12.93 -8.28 -2.72
N VAL A 96 -12.64 -9.53 -3.09
CA VAL A 96 -11.29 -10.09 -3.10
C VAL A 96 -10.97 -10.53 -4.53
N VAL A 97 -9.88 -10.01 -5.07
CA VAL A 97 -9.23 -10.46 -6.30
C VAL A 97 -8.21 -11.51 -5.89
N VAL A 98 -8.17 -12.65 -6.58
CA VAL A 98 -7.23 -13.73 -6.29
C VAL A 98 -6.35 -13.95 -7.51
N GLU A 99 -5.05 -13.75 -7.37
CA GLU A 99 -4.07 -14.06 -8.40
C GLU A 99 -3.53 -15.47 -8.21
N THR A 100 -3.42 -16.24 -9.29
CA THR A 100 -2.61 -17.46 -9.28
C THR A 100 -1.23 -17.10 -9.82
N TRP A 101 -0.21 -17.18 -8.97
CA TRP A 101 1.17 -16.89 -9.33
C TRP A 101 1.81 -18.07 -10.09
N PRO A 102 2.93 -17.85 -10.81
CA PRO A 102 3.62 -18.92 -11.55
C PRO A 102 4.07 -20.12 -10.70
N ASP A 103 4.29 -19.91 -9.40
CA ASP A 103 4.62 -20.95 -8.42
C ASP A 103 3.39 -21.76 -7.93
N GLY A 104 2.20 -21.44 -8.44
CA GLY A 104 0.93 -22.07 -8.06
C GLY A 104 0.28 -21.47 -6.82
N THR A 105 0.88 -20.45 -6.18
CA THR A 105 0.28 -19.78 -5.01
C THR A 105 -0.94 -18.97 -5.42
N SER A 106 -2.03 -19.09 -4.65
CA SER A 106 -3.18 -18.19 -4.75
C SER A 106 -3.02 -17.02 -3.77
N VAL A 107 -2.93 -15.80 -4.29
CA VAL A 107 -2.66 -14.58 -3.52
C VAL A 107 -3.90 -13.66 -3.54
N PRO A 108 -4.58 -13.45 -2.40
CA PRO A 108 -5.74 -12.57 -2.33
C PRO A 108 -5.34 -11.10 -2.20
N THR A 109 -6.10 -10.21 -2.82
CA THR A 109 -5.97 -8.74 -2.74
C THR A 109 -7.36 -8.10 -2.68
N SER A 110 -7.55 -7.13 -1.80
CA SER A 110 -8.82 -6.41 -1.61
C SER A 110 -9.05 -5.43 -2.74
N PHE A 111 -10.27 -5.38 -3.26
CA PHE A 111 -10.70 -4.41 -4.26
C PHE A 111 -11.51 -3.26 -3.61
N PRO A 112 -11.42 -2.01 -4.08
CA PRO A 112 -10.72 -1.54 -5.29
C PRO A 112 -9.20 -1.66 -5.20
N LEU A 113 -8.58 -1.92 -6.35
CA LEU A 113 -7.12 -1.95 -6.44
C LEU A 113 -6.58 -0.52 -6.40
N TRP A 114 -5.48 -0.32 -5.70
CA TRP A 114 -4.60 0.84 -5.87
C TRP A 114 -3.81 0.73 -7.18
N GLY A 115 -3.38 -0.48 -7.54
CA GLY A 115 -2.57 -0.75 -8.72
C GLY A 115 -1.98 -2.16 -8.63
N ASP A 116 -0.83 -2.34 -9.27
CA ASP A 116 -0.06 -3.58 -9.18
C ASP A 116 1.42 -3.29 -8.84
N ALA A 117 2.18 -4.35 -8.57
CA ALA A 117 3.59 -4.26 -8.26
C ALA A 117 4.41 -3.64 -9.41
N ALA A 118 4.01 -3.84 -10.67
CA ALA A 118 4.71 -3.26 -11.82
C ALA A 118 4.49 -1.75 -11.89
N GLU A 119 3.30 -1.28 -11.56
CA GLU A 119 2.97 0.13 -11.42
C GLU A 119 3.76 0.76 -10.27
N LEU A 120 3.88 0.10 -9.12
CA LEU A 120 4.75 0.58 -8.04
C LEU A 120 6.20 0.71 -8.51
N VAL A 121 6.73 -0.29 -9.22
CA VAL A 121 8.08 -0.24 -9.79
C VAL A 121 8.21 0.92 -10.77
N ARG A 122 7.22 1.15 -11.65
CA ARG A 122 7.21 2.27 -12.60
C ARG A 122 7.26 3.63 -11.90
N LEU A 123 6.57 3.78 -10.77
CA LEU A 123 6.56 5.03 -10.00
C LEU A 123 7.91 5.30 -9.32
N ILE A 124 8.52 4.28 -8.72
CA ILE A 124 9.79 4.44 -7.98
C ILE A 124 11.02 4.45 -8.89
N ASP A 125 10.93 3.91 -10.11
CA ASP A 125 12.04 3.85 -11.07
C ASP A 125 12.26 5.20 -11.78
N VAL A 126 12.59 6.24 -11.01
CA VAL A 126 12.63 7.64 -11.47
C VAL A 126 13.56 7.87 -12.67
N GLU A 127 13.08 8.61 -13.66
CA GLU A 127 13.78 8.82 -14.93
C GLU A 127 14.69 10.05 -14.88
N PRO A 128 15.93 10.01 -15.43
CA PRO A 128 16.79 11.18 -15.48
C PRO A 128 16.20 12.24 -16.43
N ALA A 129 16.05 13.47 -15.93
CA ALA A 129 15.54 14.61 -16.69
C ALA A 129 16.65 15.61 -17.08
N ALA A 130 17.60 15.83 -16.18
CA ALA A 130 18.78 16.66 -16.41
C ALA A 130 19.93 16.24 -15.47
N GLU A 131 21.05 16.96 -15.50
CA GLU A 131 22.10 16.77 -14.51
C GLU A 131 21.53 16.94 -13.10
N ARG A 132 21.71 15.93 -12.24
CA ARG A 132 21.21 15.88 -10.85
C ARG A 132 19.69 15.87 -10.69
N GLN A 133 18.92 15.78 -11.78
CA GLN A 133 17.45 15.86 -11.72
C GLN A 133 16.82 14.60 -12.28
N PHE A 134 15.85 14.07 -11.53
CA PHE A 134 15.07 12.90 -11.88
C PHE A 134 13.58 13.22 -11.73
N VAL A 135 12.74 12.48 -12.45
CA VAL A 135 11.29 12.60 -12.40
C VAL A 135 10.68 11.23 -12.13
N GLY A 136 9.95 11.12 -11.02
CA GLY A 136 9.01 10.04 -10.77
C GLY A 136 7.71 10.34 -11.51
N PRO A 137 7.17 9.42 -12.32
CA PRO A 137 5.97 9.70 -13.08
C PRO A 137 4.74 9.81 -12.17
N ALA A 138 3.69 10.48 -12.66
CA ALA A 138 2.39 10.46 -11.99
C ALA A 138 1.78 9.06 -12.06
N HIS A 139 1.04 8.69 -11.01
CA HIS A 139 0.21 7.49 -11.00
C HIS A 139 -1.16 7.77 -11.66
N GLY A 140 -1.76 8.90 -11.33
CA GLY A 140 -3.08 9.30 -11.80
C GLY A 140 -4.10 9.46 -10.67
N PRO A 141 -5.36 9.75 -10.99
CA PRO A 141 -6.43 9.89 -10.01
C PRO A 141 -6.66 8.59 -9.25
N THR A 142 -6.74 8.65 -7.92
CA THR A 142 -7.07 7.52 -7.06
C THR A 142 -8.06 7.90 -5.98
N HIS A 143 -8.65 6.91 -5.33
CA HIS A 143 -9.55 7.13 -4.19
C HIS A 143 -8.84 7.81 -3.00
N ARG A 144 -7.56 7.49 -2.76
CA ARG A 144 -6.72 8.11 -1.73
C ARG A 144 -5.55 8.82 -2.40
N ASP A 145 -5.72 10.11 -2.64
CA ASP A 145 -4.78 10.93 -3.39
C ASP A 145 -3.61 11.44 -2.52
N VAL A 146 -2.84 10.51 -1.95
CA VAL A 146 -1.66 10.83 -1.12
C VAL A 146 -0.52 9.86 -1.43
N VAL A 147 0.57 10.37 -1.99
CA VAL A 147 1.85 9.67 -2.13
C VAL A 147 2.41 9.37 -0.75
N GLU A 148 2.75 8.10 -0.53
CA GLU A 148 3.29 7.64 0.74
C GLU A 148 4.77 8.03 0.92
N GLY A 149 5.18 8.32 2.16
CA GLY A 149 6.59 8.56 2.48
C GLY A 149 7.53 7.41 2.07
N GLY A 150 7.06 6.16 2.13
CA GLY A 150 7.81 5.00 1.63
C GLY A 150 8.11 5.08 0.13
N GLN A 151 7.20 5.63 -0.68
CA GLN A 151 7.45 5.84 -2.10
C GLN A 151 8.55 6.89 -2.31
N PHE A 152 8.50 8.02 -1.58
CA PHE A 152 9.57 9.02 -1.63
C PHE A 152 10.94 8.45 -1.22
N ALA A 153 10.97 7.57 -0.21
CA ALA A 153 12.20 6.90 0.18
C ALA A 153 12.73 5.99 -0.94
N ALA A 154 11.86 5.23 -1.58
CA ALA A 154 12.20 4.37 -2.71
C ALA A 154 12.73 5.19 -3.91
N GLU A 155 12.04 6.25 -4.30
CA GLU A 155 12.45 7.19 -5.37
C GLU A 155 13.84 7.81 -5.07
N ALA A 156 14.09 8.21 -3.83
CA ALA A 156 15.40 8.76 -3.42
C ALA A 156 16.53 7.72 -3.54
N ILE A 157 16.27 6.47 -3.13
CA ILE A 157 17.23 5.36 -3.25
C ILE A 157 17.56 5.11 -4.71
N VAL A 158 16.55 5.08 -5.59
CA VAL A 158 16.74 4.88 -7.03
C VAL A 158 17.52 6.06 -7.65
N ALA A 159 17.14 7.30 -7.36
CA ALA A 159 17.82 8.49 -7.88
C ALA A 159 19.32 8.53 -7.51
N VAL A 160 19.64 8.21 -6.24
CA VAL A 160 21.04 8.15 -5.77
C VAL A 160 21.77 6.98 -6.42
N SER A 161 21.14 5.83 -6.57
CA SER A 161 21.74 4.65 -7.23
C SER A 161 22.05 4.92 -8.70
N LYS A 162 21.16 5.62 -9.43
CA LYS A 162 21.39 6.08 -10.81
C LYS A 162 22.49 7.16 -10.89
N THR A 163 22.68 7.95 -9.83
CA THR A 163 23.74 8.98 -9.75
C THR A 163 25.12 8.40 -9.40
N LEU A 164 25.15 7.33 -8.61
CA LEU A 164 26.35 6.69 -8.06
C LEU A 164 26.46 5.23 -8.55
N THR A 165 26.45 5.01 -9.87
CA THR A 165 26.34 3.68 -10.51
C THR A 165 27.37 2.61 -10.12
N GLY A 166 28.49 2.99 -9.49
CA GLY A 166 29.50 2.08 -8.96
C GLY A 166 29.40 1.83 -7.44
N GLN A 167 28.36 2.34 -6.79
CA GLN A 167 28.15 2.24 -5.36
C GLN A 167 26.70 1.85 -5.05
N ARG A 168 26.49 1.04 -4.01
CA ARG A 168 25.15 0.74 -3.50
C ARG A 168 24.77 1.74 -2.42
N VAL A 169 23.49 2.07 -2.31
CA VAL A 169 22.97 2.82 -1.15
C VAL A 169 23.04 1.92 0.08
N THR A 170 23.63 2.42 1.17
CA THR A 170 23.79 1.70 2.45
C THR A 170 22.87 2.25 3.53
N SER A 171 22.45 3.51 3.44
CA SER A 171 21.44 4.07 4.35
C SER A 171 20.78 5.31 3.75
N ALA A 172 19.59 5.62 4.27
CA ALA A 172 18.83 6.80 3.93
C ALA A 172 18.11 7.37 5.17
N SER A 173 18.12 8.69 5.32
CA SER A 173 17.42 9.42 6.38
C SER A 173 16.60 10.53 5.73
N LEU A 174 15.26 10.39 5.72
CA LEU A 174 14.34 11.32 5.06
C LEU A 174 13.32 11.88 6.05
N SER A 175 13.01 13.17 5.90
CA SER A 175 11.88 13.83 6.58
C SER A 175 10.78 14.13 5.57
N PHE A 176 9.55 13.72 5.88
CA PHE A 176 8.37 13.95 5.04
C PHE A 176 7.64 15.19 5.55
N LEU A 177 7.72 16.27 4.76
CA LEU A 177 7.32 17.61 5.18
C LEU A 177 5.86 17.92 4.85
N ARG A 178 5.37 17.40 3.72
CA ARG A 178 4.02 17.67 3.18
C ARG A 178 3.53 16.49 2.35
N SER A 179 2.22 16.24 2.34
CA SER A 179 1.58 15.33 1.38
C SER A 179 1.81 15.78 -0.06
N ALA A 180 1.77 14.82 -0.98
CA ALA A 180 1.73 15.06 -2.41
C ALA A 180 0.58 14.24 -3.02
N PRO A 181 -0.21 14.77 -3.95
CA PRO A 181 -1.14 13.97 -4.75
C PRO A 181 -0.43 13.06 -5.77
N PHE A 182 -1.11 11.99 -6.18
CA PHE A 182 -0.73 11.06 -7.25
C PHE A 182 -0.96 11.61 -8.66
N THR A 183 -1.69 12.72 -8.78
CA THR A 183 -2.11 13.32 -10.06
C THR A 183 -1.02 14.11 -10.79
N ALA A 184 0.13 14.34 -10.15
CA ALA A 184 1.26 15.05 -10.74
C ALA A 184 2.58 14.29 -10.57
N PRO A 185 3.54 14.44 -11.50
CA PRO A 185 4.88 13.87 -11.35
C PRO A 185 5.60 14.40 -10.11
N VAL A 186 6.59 13.67 -9.65
CA VAL A 186 7.46 14.04 -8.53
C VAL A 186 8.83 14.40 -9.08
N ASP A 187 9.37 15.55 -8.69
CA ASP A 187 10.70 16.01 -9.06
C ASP A 187 11.70 15.67 -7.95
N ILE A 188 12.79 14.99 -8.29
CA ILE A 188 13.84 14.56 -7.37
C ILE A 188 15.16 15.20 -7.79
N GLU A 189 15.75 15.98 -6.90
CA GLU A 189 17.07 16.57 -7.06
C GLU A 189 18.08 15.84 -6.17
N VAL A 190 19.24 15.48 -6.74
CA VAL A 190 20.32 14.77 -6.04
C VAL A 190 21.59 15.62 -6.06
N ASP A 191 22.04 16.10 -4.89
CA ASP A 191 23.35 16.76 -4.76
C ASP A 191 24.37 15.83 -4.08
N VAL A 192 25.46 15.54 -4.78
CA VAL A 192 26.54 14.69 -4.23
C VAL A 192 27.47 15.56 -3.39
N LEU A 193 27.17 15.66 -2.09
CA LEU A 193 27.93 16.44 -1.12
C LEU A 193 29.40 15.98 -1.00
N ARG A 194 29.62 14.67 -1.10
CA ARG A 194 30.96 14.07 -1.08
C ARG A 194 31.00 12.84 -1.98
N ARG A 195 31.89 12.86 -2.96
CA ARG A 195 32.19 11.68 -3.80
C ARG A 195 33.55 11.10 -3.40
N GLY A 196 33.53 9.93 -2.76
CA GLY A 196 34.74 9.19 -2.40
C GLY A 196 34.81 7.86 -3.15
N ARG A 197 36.02 7.28 -3.19
CA ARG A 197 36.22 5.95 -3.81
C ARG A 197 35.43 4.86 -3.08
N THR A 198 35.42 4.91 -1.76
CA THR A 198 34.78 3.88 -0.91
C THR A 198 33.41 4.32 -0.40
N LEU A 199 33.28 5.58 0.01
CA LEU A 199 32.04 6.13 0.57
C LEU A 199 31.68 7.43 -0.13
N SER A 200 30.40 7.60 -0.40
CA SER A 200 29.82 8.85 -0.87
C SER A 200 28.61 9.24 -0.02
N THR A 201 28.31 10.53 -0.03
CA THR A 201 27.14 11.12 0.63
C THR A 201 26.40 11.97 -0.38
N ALA A 202 25.10 11.77 -0.47
CA ALA A 202 24.20 12.56 -1.31
C ALA A 202 23.09 13.19 -0.45
N GLU A 203 22.73 14.42 -0.76
CA GLU A 203 21.48 15.04 -0.35
C GLU A 203 20.44 14.80 -1.43
N VAL A 204 19.21 14.50 -1.03
CA VAL A 204 18.06 14.41 -1.93
C VAL A 204 16.99 15.38 -1.49
N ARG A 205 16.42 16.09 -2.46
CA ARG A 205 15.27 16.98 -2.30
C ARG A 205 14.17 16.52 -3.24
N ILE A 206 13.00 16.26 -2.68
CA ILE A 206 11.83 15.80 -3.43
C ILE A 206 10.79 16.91 -3.40
N SER A 207 10.37 17.36 -4.58
CA SER A 207 9.36 18.39 -4.74
C SER A 207 8.28 17.96 -5.72
N GLN A 208 7.13 18.62 -5.65
CA GLN A 208 6.07 18.48 -6.63
C GLN A 208 5.45 19.86 -6.82
N THR A 209 5.34 20.28 -8.08
CA THR A 209 4.87 21.61 -8.47
C THR A 209 5.58 22.73 -7.69
N GLY A 210 6.91 22.63 -7.57
CA GLY A 210 7.75 23.59 -6.85
C GLY A 210 7.65 23.58 -5.31
N THR A 211 6.80 22.71 -4.73
CA THR A 211 6.69 22.57 -3.27
C THR A 211 7.54 21.42 -2.78
N LEU A 212 8.44 21.69 -1.82
CA LEU A 212 9.24 20.66 -1.15
C LEU A 212 8.32 19.71 -0.36
N ARG A 213 8.42 18.42 -0.64
CA ARG A 213 7.62 17.33 -0.03
C ARG A 213 8.47 16.48 0.91
N SER A 214 9.71 16.20 0.53
CA SER A 214 10.65 15.43 1.35
C SER A 214 12.09 15.92 1.12
N ALA A 215 12.95 15.74 2.11
CA ALA A 215 14.38 15.96 1.99
C ALA A 215 15.15 15.00 2.90
N GLY A 216 16.35 14.63 2.50
CA GLY A 216 17.14 13.67 3.25
C GLY A 216 18.57 13.51 2.80
N LEU A 217 19.32 12.69 3.57
CA LEU A 217 20.69 12.31 3.27
C LEU A 217 20.75 10.81 3.02
N LEU A 218 21.56 10.41 2.04
CA LEU A 218 21.83 9.02 1.70
C LEU A 218 23.33 8.77 1.70
N LEU A 219 23.73 7.61 2.22
CA LEU A 219 25.10 7.11 2.14
C LEU A 219 25.18 5.99 1.14
N ALA A 220 26.27 5.95 0.38
CA ALA A 220 26.55 4.89 -0.58
C ALA A 220 27.99 4.40 -0.45
N ASP A 221 28.22 3.13 -0.75
CA ASP A 221 29.55 2.51 -0.71
C ASP A 221 29.87 1.66 -1.93
N SER A 222 31.16 1.39 -2.16
CA SER A 222 31.62 0.49 -3.24
C SER A 222 31.56 -0.99 -2.85
N GLY A 223 31.01 -1.32 -1.69
CA GLY A 223 31.09 -2.63 -1.05
C GLY A 223 32.46 -3.02 -0.49
N ALA A 224 32.42 -4.05 0.35
CA ALA A 224 33.59 -4.69 0.95
C ALA A 224 33.23 -6.14 1.34
N ALA A 225 34.24 -7.01 1.43
CA ALA A 225 34.08 -8.32 2.05
C ALA A 225 34.05 -8.20 3.57
N ASP A 226 33.40 -9.16 4.24
CA ASP A 226 33.35 -9.23 5.69
C ASP A 226 34.76 -9.40 6.27
N VAL A 227 35.16 -8.45 7.12
CA VAL A 227 36.32 -8.59 8.01
C VAL A 227 35.87 -9.15 9.37
N MET A 228 34.65 -8.81 9.78
CA MET A 228 33.96 -9.28 10.98
C MET A 228 32.46 -9.27 10.72
N ARG A 229 31.72 -10.19 11.34
CA ARG A 229 30.27 -10.30 11.21
C ARG A 229 29.64 -10.71 12.54
N ASP A 230 28.65 -9.95 12.96
CA ASP A 230 27.72 -10.28 14.03
C ASP A 230 26.35 -9.74 13.63
N VAL A 231 25.29 -10.49 13.91
CA VAL A 231 23.93 -10.16 13.45
C VAL A 231 22.91 -10.41 14.56
N GLU A 232 21.93 -9.52 14.66
CA GLU A 232 20.75 -9.76 15.50
C GLU A 232 20.03 -11.01 14.97
N LYS A 233 19.64 -11.91 15.88
CA LYS A 233 18.90 -13.11 15.50
C LYS A 233 17.48 -12.74 15.10
N MET A 234 16.99 -13.31 13.99
CA MET A 234 15.58 -13.21 13.61
C MET A 234 14.67 -13.65 14.79
N PRO A 235 13.61 -12.89 15.11
CA PRO A 235 12.68 -13.28 16.17
C PRO A 235 12.00 -14.61 15.86
N ASP A 236 11.64 -15.34 16.91
CA ASP A 236 10.93 -16.61 16.80
C ASP A 236 9.43 -16.33 16.56
N VAL A 237 9.04 -16.31 15.29
CA VAL A 237 7.66 -16.09 14.84
C VAL A 237 7.25 -17.21 13.88
N VAL A 238 5.95 -17.40 13.70
CA VAL A 238 5.45 -18.37 12.72
C VAL A 238 5.93 -18.02 11.31
N GLY A 239 6.28 -19.06 10.54
CA GLY A 239 6.71 -18.89 9.15
C GLY A 239 5.58 -18.40 8.24
N PRO A 240 5.90 -17.97 7.01
CA PRO A 240 4.92 -17.42 6.07
C PRO A 240 3.79 -18.41 5.76
N ASP A 241 4.06 -19.72 5.75
CA ASP A 241 3.07 -20.77 5.48
C ASP A 241 1.97 -20.89 6.56
N GLN A 242 2.24 -20.39 7.77
CA GLN A 242 1.32 -20.39 8.91
C GLN A 242 0.77 -19.00 9.24
N ALA A 243 1.41 -17.94 8.75
CA ALA A 243 0.94 -16.57 8.89
C ALA A 243 -0.36 -16.33 8.08
N LEU A 244 -1.18 -15.39 8.54
CA LEU A 244 -2.50 -15.15 7.95
C LEU A 244 -2.39 -14.25 6.71
N PRO A 245 -2.97 -14.64 5.55
CA PRO A 245 -3.02 -13.78 4.37
C PRO A 245 -3.69 -12.44 4.69
N PHE A 246 -3.04 -11.36 4.28
CA PHE A 246 -3.55 -10.00 4.40
C PHE A 246 -3.77 -9.44 3.00
N ALA A 247 -5.04 -9.43 2.57
CA ALA A 247 -5.43 -8.94 1.26
C ALA A 247 -5.37 -7.39 1.14
N GLY A 248 -5.11 -6.66 2.24
CA GLY A 248 -5.21 -5.20 2.26
C GLY A 248 -4.21 -4.46 1.34
N PHE A 249 -4.42 -3.15 1.24
CA PHE A 249 -3.71 -2.19 0.37
C PHE A 249 -3.97 -2.28 -1.14
N GLY A 250 -4.70 -3.31 -1.62
CA GLY A 250 -5.21 -3.31 -3.00
C GLY A 250 -4.12 -3.34 -4.08
N MET A 251 -3.01 -4.04 -3.85
CA MET A 251 -1.91 -4.10 -4.83
C MET A 251 -1.64 -5.54 -5.24
N THR A 252 -1.98 -5.89 -6.48
CA THR A 252 -1.65 -7.19 -7.07
C THR A 252 -0.13 -7.32 -7.31
N GLY A 253 0.37 -8.55 -7.43
CA GLY A 253 1.80 -8.83 -7.57
C GLY A 253 2.60 -8.69 -6.27
N ARG A 254 1.94 -8.40 -5.13
CA ARG A 254 2.53 -8.44 -3.78
C ARG A 254 1.69 -9.32 -2.88
N GLU A 255 2.36 -10.15 -2.10
CA GLU A 255 1.74 -10.95 -1.05
C GLU A 255 2.19 -10.44 0.32
N ILE A 256 1.22 -10.26 1.22
CA ILE A 256 1.46 -9.94 2.62
C ILE A 256 0.80 -11.03 3.47
N ARG A 257 1.55 -11.55 4.45
CA ARG A 257 1.01 -12.42 5.48
C ARG A 257 1.40 -11.90 6.86
N VAL A 258 0.41 -11.73 7.72
CA VAL A 258 0.57 -11.09 9.02
C VAL A 258 0.65 -12.17 10.11
N VAL A 259 1.70 -12.10 10.93
CA VAL A 259 1.88 -12.99 12.08
C VAL A 259 0.76 -12.72 13.09
N ASP A 260 0.10 -13.79 13.52
CA ASP A 260 -1.03 -13.77 14.48
C ASP A 260 -2.19 -12.82 14.10
N GLY A 261 -2.25 -12.38 12.83
CA GLY A 261 -3.20 -11.36 12.38
C GLY A 261 -3.07 -10.03 13.12
N ALA A 262 -1.88 -9.67 13.62
CA ALA A 262 -1.65 -8.49 14.46
C ALA A 262 -1.98 -7.15 13.78
N TYR A 263 -1.99 -7.10 12.45
CA TYR A 263 -2.48 -5.98 11.67
C TYR A 263 -3.99 -6.11 11.49
N ASP A 264 -4.74 -5.47 12.38
CA ASP A 264 -6.20 -5.52 12.44
C ASP A 264 -6.75 -4.08 12.58
N PRO A 265 -7.67 -3.64 11.71
CA PRO A 265 -8.23 -2.31 11.79
C PRO A 265 -9.20 -2.12 12.96
N ASN A 266 -9.64 -3.20 13.64
CA ASN A 266 -10.61 -3.15 14.73
C ASN A 266 -10.06 -2.35 15.94
N PRO A 267 -10.69 -1.21 16.30
CA PRO A 267 -10.23 -0.38 17.42
C PRO A 267 -10.35 -1.04 18.80
N ASP A 268 -11.12 -2.12 18.92
CA ASP A 268 -11.29 -2.84 20.19
C ASP A 268 -10.28 -3.98 20.36
N ARG A 269 -9.48 -4.28 19.32
CA ARG A 269 -8.41 -5.26 19.44
C ARG A 269 -7.22 -4.63 20.17
N VAL A 270 -6.89 -5.19 21.34
CA VAL A 270 -5.76 -4.75 22.15
C VAL A 270 -4.67 -5.83 22.19
N ALA A 271 -3.44 -5.47 21.80
CA ALA A 271 -2.28 -6.36 21.87
C ALA A 271 -0.97 -5.58 22.10
N ALA A 272 0.16 -6.30 22.16
CA ALA A 272 1.47 -5.67 22.29
C ALA A 272 1.74 -4.74 21.09
N PRO A 273 2.57 -3.68 21.24
CA PRO A 273 2.83 -2.70 20.17
C PRO A 273 3.81 -3.25 19.12
N ARG A 274 3.44 -4.36 18.49
CA ARG A 274 4.25 -5.11 17.55
C ARG A 274 3.38 -5.64 16.43
N ILE A 275 3.86 -5.46 15.20
CA ILE A 275 3.30 -6.09 14.02
C ILE A 275 4.45 -6.72 13.27
N ASP A 276 4.40 -8.04 13.14
CA ASP A 276 5.35 -8.79 12.32
C ASP A 276 4.62 -9.25 11.05
N ALA A 277 5.20 -8.99 9.89
CA ALA A 277 4.59 -9.27 8.59
C ALA A 277 5.61 -9.84 7.61
N TRP A 278 5.24 -10.94 6.96
CA TRP A 278 5.95 -11.49 5.83
C TRP A 278 5.46 -10.81 4.55
N VAL A 279 6.39 -10.33 3.73
CA VAL A 279 6.10 -9.67 2.45
C VAL A 279 6.96 -10.28 1.36
N ARG A 280 6.38 -10.53 0.19
CA ARG A 280 7.11 -10.86 -1.04
C ARG A 280 6.41 -10.27 -2.27
N PHE A 281 7.17 -10.10 -3.35
CA PHE A 281 6.68 -9.67 -4.65
C PHE A 281 6.74 -10.83 -5.63
N ARG A 282 5.82 -10.88 -6.58
CA ARG A 282 5.78 -11.94 -7.59
C ARG A 282 6.99 -11.89 -8.52
N ASP A 283 7.31 -10.68 -8.97
CA ASP A 283 8.23 -10.45 -10.07
C ASP A 283 9.52 -9.79 -9.56
N ALA A 284 10.68 -10.29 -10.00
CA ALA A 284 11.98 -9.73 -9.66
C ALA A 284 12.28 -8.53 -10.58
N PRO A 285 12.47 -7.31 -10.05
CA PRO A 285 12.96 -6.21 -10.87
C PRO A 285 14.42 -6.46 -11.29
N GLN A 286 14.82 -6.02 -12.49
CA GLN A 286 16.13 -6.35 -13.05
C GLN A 286 17.32 -5.74 -12.29
N GLN A 287 17.10 -4.57 -11.67
CA GLN A 287 18.16 -3.79 -11.04
C GLN A 287 18.13 -4.00 -9.53
N SER A 288 19.28 -4.32 -8.93
CA SER A 288 19.38 -4.61 -7.49
C SER A 288 18.94 -3.45 -6.60
N TYR A 289 19.13 -2.21 -7.03
CA TYR A 289 18.65 -1.04 -6.29
C TYR A 289 17.11 -0.98 -6.20
N LEU A 290 16.37 -1.58 -7.14
CA LEU A 290 14.90 -1.65 -7.07
C LEU A 290 14.43 -2.64 -5.99
N HIS A 291 15.21 -3.69 -5.70
CA HIS A 291 14.94 -4.57 -4.56
C HIS A 291 15.04 -3.80 -3.23
N ALA A 292 16.11 -3.02 -3.07
CA ALA A 292 16.30 -2.16 -1.89
C ALA A 292 15.20 -1.08 -1.79
N ALA A 293 14.80 -0.50 -2.92
CA ALA A 293 13.74 0.50 -2.98
C ALA A 293 12.36 -0.07 -2.60
N LEU A 294 11.99 -1.25 -3.13
CA LEU A 294 10.74 -1.94 -2.77
C LEU A 294 10.72 -2.36 -1.30
N LEU A 295 11.86 -2.81 -0.75
CA LEU A 295 11.99 -3.07 0.69
C LEU A 295 11.74 -1.80 1.49
N ALA A 296 12.43 -0.71 1.15
CA ALA A 296 12.29 0.56 1.85
C ALA A 296 10.85 1.09 1.80
N GLN A 297 10.17 0.95 0.66
CA GLN A 297 8.79 1.40 0.49
C GLN A 297 7.84 0.76 1.51
N SER A 298 8.03 -0.52 1.82
CA SER A 298 7.14 -1.23 2.75
C SER A 298 7.39 -0.86 4.22
N THR A 299 8.50 -0.19 4.56
CA THR A 299 8.83 0.13 5.97
C THR A 299 7.87 1.12 6.64
N THR A 300 7.12 1.88 5.85
CA THR A 300 6.23 2.94 6.35
C THR A 300 4.81 2.47 6.66
N HIS A 301 4.46 1.20 6.41
CA HIS A 301 3.11 0.65 6.63
C HIS A 301 2.78 0.31 8.09
N TRP A 302 3.79 0.01 8.92
CA TRP A 302 3.55 -0.76 10.15
C TRP A 302 3.44 0.08 11.43
N THR A 303 4.21 1.16 11.51
CA THR A 303 4.50 1.84 12.79
C THR A 303 3.27 2.47 13.43
N ILE A 304 2.39 3.08 12.64
CA ILE A 304 1.16 3.72 13.14
C ILE A 304 0.23 2.66 13.74
N ALA A 305 -0.09 1.61 12.97
CA ALA A 305 -0.92 0.51 13.40
C ALA A 305 -0.35 -0.17 14.67
N ALA A 306 0.94 -0.48 14.70
CA ALA A 306 1.60 -1.06 15.87
C ALA A 306 1.54 -0.14 17.09
N GLY A 307 1.61 1.18 16.90
CA GLY A 307 1.52 2.16 17.99
C GLY A 307 0.12 2.38 18.54
N MET A 308 -0.93 2.09 17.76
CA MET A 308 -2.33 2.13 18.19
C MET A 308 -2.75 0.86 18.93
N LEU A 309 -2.20 -0.29 18.54
CA LEU A 309 -2.61 -1.62 18.98
C LEU A 309 -2.70 -1.84 20.51
N PRO A 310 -1.91 -1.19 21.39
CA PRO A 310 -2.08 -1.31 22.84
C PRO A 310 -3.25 -0.52 23.44
N HIS A 311 -3.97 0.26 22.64
CA HIS A 311 -4.92 1.26 23.12
C HIS A 311 -6.35 0.94 22.66
N HIS A 312 -7.21 0.54 23.61
CA HIS A 312 -8.63 0.33 23.35
C HIS A 312 -9.29 1.58 22.74
N GLY A 313 -10.10 1.39 21.70
CA GLY A 313 -10.76 2.46 20.95
C GLY A 313 -9.89 3.11 19.86
N PHE A 314 -8.66 2.62 19.65
CA PHE A 314 -7.74 3.08 18.61
C PHE A 314 -7.38 1.95 17.66
N GLY A 315 -7.49 2.21 16.36
CA GLY A 315 -7.15 1.28 15.29
C GLY A 315 -7.21 1.98 13.93
N GLU A 316 -6.64 1.34 12.90
CA GLU A 316 -6.56 1.90 11.54
C GLU A 316 -7.93 2.22 10.94
N ALA A 317 -9.03 1.59 11.40
CA ALA A 317 -10.39 1.94 10.98
C ALA A 317 -10.77 3.41 11.29
N ARG A 318 -10.06 4.08 12.22
CA ARG A 318 -10.26 5.49 12.59
C ARG A 318 -9.30 6.45 11.90
N ALA A 319 -8.25 5.93 11.26
CA ALA A 319 -7.29 6.73 10.52
C ALA A 319 -7.99 7.47 9.37
N HIS A 320 -7.69 8.75 9.21
CA HIS A 320 -8.28 9.64 8.21
C HIS A 320 -9.82 9.75 8.29
N ARG A 321 -10.41 9.37 9.43
CA ARG A 321 -11.82 9.64 9.76
C ARG A 321 -11.88 10.58 10.95
N ASP A 322 -11.31 10.13 12.05
CA ASP A 322 -11.31 10.86 13.33
C ASP A 322 -9.89 11.14 13.82
N LEU A 323 -8.91 10.40 13.30
CA LEU A 323 -7.49 10.56 13.58
C LEU A 323 -6.75 11.01 12.33
N SER A 324 -6.02 12.11 12.42
CA SER A 324 -4.96 12.44 11.47
C SER A 324 -3.74 11.55 11.76
N THR A 325 -3.31 10.84 10.74
CA THR A 325 -2.15 9.93 10.80
C THR A 325 -1.21 10.21 9.65
N GLY A 326 0.09 10.15 9.90
CA GLY A 326 1.08 10.36 8.85
C GLY A 326 2.49 10.00 9.28
N ILE A 327 3.30 9.48 8.37
CA ILE A 327 4.71 9.25 8.61
C ILE A 327 5.47 10.55 8.38
N ILE A 328 6.31 10.95 9.33
CA ILE A 328 7.05 12.22 9.29
C ILE A 328 8.55 12.03 9.11
N LYS A 329 9.10 10.87 9.45
CA LYS A 329 10.53 10.56 9.29
C LYS A 329 10.77 9.07 9.11
N LEU A 330 11.74 8.73 8.26
CA LEU A 330 12.31 7.40 8.10
C LEU A 330 13.84 7.48 8.18
N ASP A 331 14.46 6.61 8.96
CA ASP A 331 15.88 6.28 8.86
C ASP A 331 16.01 4.78 8.57
N ILE A 332 16.73 4.40 7.53
CA ILE A 332 16.94 2.99 7.15
C ILE A 332 18.42 2.75 6.86
N ALA A 333 18.92 1.57 7.26
CA ALA A 333 20.22 1.04 6.90
C ALA A 333 20.08 -0.35 6.27
N PHE A 334 20.80 -0.59 5.18
CA PHE A 334 20.87 -1.86 4.47
C PHE A 334 22.13 -2.61 4.87
N HIS A 335 21.97 -3.86 5.28
CA HIS A 335 23.04 -4.69 5.85
C HIS A 335 23.47 -5.82 4.91
N ASP A 336 22.59 -6.28 4.03
CA ASP A 336 22.83 -7.36 3.09
C ASP A 336 22.04 -7.13 1.78
N GLU A 337 22.29 -7.97 0.78
CA GLU A 337 21.50 -7.98 -0.45
C GLU A 337 20.08 -8.49 -0.21
N VAL A 338 19.15 -8.02 -1.03
CA VAL A 338 17.71 -8.26 -0.89
C VAL A 338 17.19 -8.95 -2.14
N ASP A 339 16.54 -10.09 -1.97
CA ASP A 339 15.64 -10.65 -2.99
C ASP A 339 14.20 -10.42 -2.51
N VAL A 340 13.46 -9.57 -3.23
CA VAL A 340 12.06 -9.25 -2.86
C VAL A 340 11.09 -10.35 -3.30
N THR A 341 11.53 -11.32 -4.09
CA THR A 341 10.69 -12.43 -4.54
C THR A 341 10.63 -13.58 -3.53
N ASP A 342 11.61 -13.68 -2.64
CA ASP A 342 11.52 -14.50 -1.44
C ASP A 342 10.86 -13.72 -0.30
N TRP A 343 10.46 -14.44 0.74
CA TRP A 343 9.81 -13.89 1.90
C TRP A 343 10.75 -13.01 2.74
N LEU A 344 10.32 -11.77 2.95
CA LEU A 344 10.95 -10.81 3.85
C LEU A 344 10.08 -10.62 5.09
N LEU A 345 10.61 -10.94 6.27
CA LEU A 345 9.97 -10.67 7.56
C LEU A 345 10.28 -9.25 8.02
N TYR A 346 9.26 -8.39 8.03
CA TYR A 346 9.29 -7.10 8.70
C TYR A 346 8.86 -7.31 10.16
N SER A 347 9.81 -7.25 11.09
CA SER A 347 9.52 -7.29 12.53
C SER A 347 9.50 -5.87 13.09
N ASN A 348 8.32 -5.36 13.45
CA ASN A 348 8.12 -3.93 13.67
C ASN A 348 7.54 -3.68 15.06
N ARG A 349 8.23 -2.87 15.86
CA ARG A 349 7.83 -2.55 17.23
C ARG A 349 7.65 -1.05 17.38
N ALA A 350 6.45 -0.61 17.75
CA ALA A 350 6.25 0.73 18.26
C ALA A 350 6.68 0.76 19.74
N PHE A 351 7.69 1.54 20.07
CA PHE A 351 8.24 1.56 21.42
C PHE A 351 7.87 2.80 22.22
N TRP A 352 7.25 3.77 21.57
CA TRP A 352 6.73 4.96 22.24
C TRP A 352 5.54 5.54 21.47
N SER A 353 4.47 5.83 22.19
CA SER A 353 3.29 6.56 21.69
C SER A 353 2.94 7.64 22.71
N GLY A 354 2.79 8.89 22.27
CA GLY A 354 2.46 10.00 23.16
C GLY A 354 2.61 11.36 22.50
N ARG A 355 1.98 12.39 23.07
CA ARG A 355 2.05 13.79 22.60
C ARG A 355 1.76 13.95 21.09
N GLY A 356 0.84 13.15 20.57
CA GLY A 356 0.45 13.18 19.17
C GLY A 356 1.45 12.54 18.20
N LEU A 357 2.35 11.69 18.71
CA LEU A 357 3.42 11.04 17.96
C LEU A 357 3.50 9.55 18.32
N VAL A 358 4.05 8.78 17.39
CA VAL A 358 4.39 7.36 17.55
C VAL A 358 5.81 7.15 17.02
N GLN A 359 6.63 6.43 17.78
CA GLN A 359 7.99 6.06 17.41
C GLN A 359 8.09 4.54 17.32
N GLY A 360 8.56 4.06 16.17
CA GLY A 360 8.80 2.65 15.91
C GLY A 360 10.20 2.37 15.40
N GLU A 361 10.60 1.11 15.53
CA GLU A 361 11.79 0.53 14.92
C GLU A 361 11.43 -0.81 14.28
N GLY A 362 12.18 -1.19 13.25
CA GLY A 362 11.99 -2.47 12.58
C GLY A 362 13.30 -3.09 12.11
N ARG A 363 13.24 -4.41 11.97
CA ARG A 363 14.27 -5.23 11.32
C ARG A 363 13.62 -5.99 10.19
N VAL A 364 14.33 -6.12 9.07
CA VAL A 364 13.88 -6.91 7.93
C VAL A 364 14.81 -8.10 7.78
N PHE A 365 14.26 -9.31 7.86
CA PHE A 365 14.99 -10.55 7.69
C PHE A 365 14.53 -11.27 6.43
N ASP A 366 15.40 -12.01 5.76
CA ASP A 366 14.96 -12.99 4.77
C ASP A 366 14.38 -14.25 5.45
N ARG A 367 13.81 -15.16 4.66
CA ARG A 367 13.26 -16.44 5.14
C ARG A 367 14.28 -17.28 5.92
N GLY A 368 15.57 -17.17 5.57
CA GLY A 368 16.68 -17.86 6.22
C GLY A 368 17.14 -17.23 7.54
N GLY A 369 16.60 -16.06 7.90
CA GLY A 369 16.96 -15.30 9.10
C GLY A 369 18.17 -14.39 8.93
N ARG A 370 18.66 -14.13 7.71
CA ARG A 370 19.69 -13.11 7.47
C ARG A 370 19.07 -11.73 7.61
N LEU A 371 19.71 -10.84 8.37
CA LEU A 371 19.26 -9.47 8.56
C LEU A 371 19.60 -8.64 7.30
N ALA A 372 18.58 -8.24 6.56
CA ALA A 372 18.72 -7.46 5.33
C ALA A 372 18.75 -5.95 5.59
N ALA A 373 17.93 -5.46 6.53
CA ALA A 373 17.85 -4.04 6.85
C ALA A 373 17.39 -3.79 8.28
N SER A 374 17.67 -2.59 8.79
CA SER A 374 17.08 -2.06 10.03
C SER A 374 16.61 -0.65 9.80
N TYR A 375 15.52 -0.24 10.45
CA TYR A 375 14.96 1.08 10.24
C TYR A 375 14.26 1.63 11.49
N VAL A 376 14.08 2.95 11.50
CA VAL A 376 13.36 3.70 12.53
C VAL A 376 12.37 4.62 11.83
N VAL A 377 11.14 4.65 12.32
CA VAL A 377 10.07 5.48 11.78
C VAL A 377 9.50 6.34 12.89
N GLN A 378 9.33 7.63 12.58
CA GLN A 378 8.53 8.53 13.41
C GLN A 378 7.25 8.88 12.65
N ALA A 379 6.14 8.76 13.35
CA ALA A 379 4.82 9.03 12.84
C ALA A 379 4.05 9.99 13.74
N MET A 380 3.01 10.59 13.18
CA MET A 380 2.03 11.42 13.84
C MET A 380 0.73 10.64 13.96
N VAL A 381 0.10 10.73 15.14
CA VAL A 381 -1.27 10.29 15.38
C VAL A 381 -1.94 11.36 16.24
N ARG A 382 -2.89 12.11 15.67
CA ARG A 382 -3.56 13.22 16.35
C ARG A 382 -5.05 13.17 16.09
N ASN A 383 -5.86 13.68 17.02
CA ASN A 383 -7.25 13.98 16.69
C ASN A 383 -7.30 15.10 15.65
N PHE A 384 -8.34 15.11 14.82
CA PHE A 384 -8.64 16.29 14.04
C PHE A 384 -9.08 17.43 14.97
N ASP A 385 -8.46 18.61 14.82
CA ASP A 385 -8.85 19.81 15.58
C ASP A 385 -10.27 20.31 15.16
N ARG A 386 -10.69 19.99 13.94
CA ARG A 386 -12.02 20.21 13.35
C ARG A 386 -12.31 19.11 12.35
N ASP A 387 -13.58 18.76 12.16
CA ASP A 387 -14.02 17.81 11.13
C ASP A 387 -13.40 18.19 9.75
N PRO A 388 -12.66 17.29 9.07
CA PRO A 388 -12.09 17.54 7.75
C PRO A 388 -13.09 18.12 6.74
N ALA A 389 -14.34 17.63 6.76
CA ALA A 389 -15.40 18.11 5.87
C ALA A 389 -15.72 19.59 6.10
N SER A 390 -15.65 20.05 7.36
CA SER A 390 -15.87 21.46 7.72
C SER A 390 -14.74 22.40 7.28
N MET A 391 -13.56 21.85 6.94
CA MET A 391 -12.41 22.59 6.42
C MET A 391 -12.33 22.55 4.89
N GLY A 392 -13.31 21.93 4.21
CA GLY A 392 -13.27 21.73 2.76
C GLY A 392 -12.23 20.69 2.32
N HIS A 393 -11.73 19.89 3.26
CA HIS A 393 -10.82 18.79 2.97
C HIS A 393 -11.57 17.47 2.88
N ASP A 394 -11.14 16.63 1.95
CA ASP A 394 -11.57 15.24 1.93
C ASP A 394 -10.95 14.51 3.13
N SER A 395 -11.80 13.94 3.99
CA SER A 395 -11.36 13.13 5.15
C SER A 395 -10.28 12.12 4.79
N ARG A 396 -10.35 11.50 3.59
CA ARG A 396 -9.42 10.47 3.09
C ARG A 396 -7.99 10.96 2.88
N THR A 397 -7.80 12.26 2.70
CA THR A 397 -6.51 12.90 2.38
C THR A 397 -6.06 13.90 3.43
N ALA A 398 -6.89 14.14 4.45
CA ALA A 398 -6.59 15.06 5.54
C ALA A 398 -5.45 14.51 6.43
N MET A 399 -4.34 15.24 6.44
CA MET A 399 -3.23 15.13 7.40
C MET A 399 -3.20 16.38 8.28
#